data_AF-A0A2U2S8S5-F1
#
_entry.id   AF-A0A2U2S8S5-F1
#
_cell.length_a   1.000
_cell.length_b   1.000
_cell.length_c   1.000
_cell.angle_alpha   90.00
_cell.angle_beta   90.00
_cell.angle_gamma   90.00
#
_symmetry.space_group_name_H-M   'P 1'
#
loop_
_entity.id
_entity.type
_entity.pdbx_description
1 polymer ?
#
loop_
_entity_poly.entity_id
_entity_poly.type
_entity_poly.pdbx_seq_one_letter_code
_entity_poly.pdbx_strand_id
1 'polypeptide(L)'
;MPSRPYQNHLRSSNDLVTTYEATRAGFVALALEKNRRATPYVAEARALQEAASRARTPADLLSIRGIESGLLTAAGLSDKALVHLQPEDKREAITNLIKNFLDPAGEKFVEELVFRFLLTRGDTLGGSMRNIGGVLAQRKLTRAIVSTLTIAGIRYRWQHAKTRQWVDMTDDDSEIEFSLRGLSWESEGKPRTLIYNLSVPLVKNNIDLCLFDLSPDELQATRYKSARSYIALGELKGGIDPAGADEHWKTARAALDRIREVFANVSHSPYLFFIGAAIEKRMATEIWDQLEKGVLTNAANLNDPNQIASVSRWLCML
;
A
#
# COMPACT_ATOMS: atom_id res chain seq x y z
N MET A 1 -15.58 23.47 24.93
CA MET A 1 -15.07 23.28 23.55
C MET A 1 -15.25 21.81 23.21
N PRO A 2 -15.64 21.44 21.98
CA PRO A 2 -15.63 20.02 21.60
C PRO A 2 -14.21 19.48 21.80
N SER A 3 -14.10 18.29 22.40
CA SER A 3 -12.81 17.65 22.68
C SER A 3 -12.04 17.45 21.38
N ARG A 4 -10.82 17.97 21.30
CA ARG A 4 -9.93 17.76 20.15
C ARG A 4 -9.34 16.35 20.25
N PRO A 5 -9.69 15.39 19.37
CA PRO A 5 -9.38 13.98 19.59
C PRO A 5 -7.87 13.69 19.60
N TYR A 6 -7.07 14.48 18.88
CA TYR A 6 -5.61 14.36 18.86
C TYR A 6 -4.96 14.61 20.23
N GLN A 7 -5.60 15.42 21.10
CA GLN A 7 -5.06 15.74 22.43
C GLN A 7 -5.07 14.53 23.39
N ASN A 8 -5.74 13.44 23.03
CA ASN A 8 -5.71 12.19 23.77
C ASN A 8 -4.36 11.46 23.66
N HIS A 9 -3.53 11.79 22.65
CA HIS A 9 -2.25 11.12 22.42
C HIS A 9 -1.13 12.04 21.94
N LEU A 10 -1.40 13.31 21.62
CA LEU A 10 -0.41 14.31 21.28
C LEU A 10 -0.50 15.53 22.21
N ARG A 11 0.66 15.99 22.69
CA ARG A 11 0.84 17.21 23.49
C ARG A 11 1.63 18.28 22.75
N SER A 12 2.42 17.90 21.76
CA SER A 12 3.19 18.81 20.91
C SER A 12 3.46 18.22 19.53
N SER A 13 3.96 19.05 18.60
CA SER A 13 4.42 18.57 17.29
C SER A 13 5.53 17.52 17.39
N ASN A 14 6.38 17.59 18.41
CA ASN A 14 7.48 16.63 18.59
C ASN A 14 6.97 15.20 18.86
N ASP A 15 5.78 15.02 19.41
CA ASP A 15 5.21 13.69 19.67
C ASP A 15 4.91 12.93 18.35
N LEU A 16 4.75 13.66 17.24
CA LEU A 16 4.56 13.05 15.92
C LEU A 16 5.87 12.60 15.28
N VAL A 17 7.03 13.11 15.71
CA VAL A 17 8.31 12.87 15.03
C VAL A 17 8.73 11.41 15.15
N THR A 18 9.12 10.82 14.04
CA THR A 18 9.56 9.41 14.01
C THR A 18 10.93 9.27 14.64
N THR A 19 11.07 8.35 15.60
CA THR A 19 12.36 8.10 16.26
C THR A 19 13.34 7.37 15.34
N TYR A 20 14.63 7.52 15.63
CA TYR A 20 15.67 6.78 14.93
C TYR A 20 15.46 5.27 15.04
N GLU A 21 15.08 4.77 16.22
CA GLU A 21 14.82 3.35 16.47
C GLU A 21 13.68 2.81 15.61
N ALA A 22 12.59 3.59 15.47
CA ALA A 22 11.47 3.24 14.61
C ALA A 22 11.89 3.20 13.13
N THR A 23 12.63 4.21 12.68
CA THR A 23 13.19 4.26 11.33
C THR A 23 14.08 3.05 11.04
N ARG A 24 15.03 2.75 11.94
CA ARG A 24 15.91 1.58 11.85
C ARG A 24 15.11 0.28 11.80
N ALA A 25 14.15 0.11 12.69
CA ALA A 25 13.32 -1.10 12.75
C ALA A 25 12.51 -1.30 11.46
N GLY A 26 11.94 -0.22 10.90
CA GLY A 26 11.18 -0.33 9.66
C GLY A 26 12.07 -0.62 8.44
N PHE A 27 13.30 -0.08 8.36
CA PHE A 27 14.25 -0.49 7.31
C PHE A 27 14.61 -1.98 7.40
N VAL A 28 14.83 -2.51 8.61
CA VAL A 28 15.07 -3.94 8.83
C VAL A 28 13.85 -4.77 8.40
N ALA A 29 12.64 -4.37 8.79
CA ALA A 29 11.41 -5.06 8.39
C ALA A 29 11.20 -5.09 6.87
N LEU A 30 11.48 -3.97 6.18
CA LEU A 30 11.43 -3.91 4.73
C LEU A 30 12.48 -4.81 4.07
N ALA A 31 13.69 -4.90 4.63
CA ALA A 31 14.73 -5.80 4.11
C ALA A 31 14.34 -7.28 4.27
N LEU A 32 13.75 -7.66 5.40
CA LEU A 32 13.24 -9.02 5.63
C LEU A 32 12.12 -9.36 4.64
N GLU A 33 11.16 -8.45 4.43
CA GLU A 33 10.08 -8.64 3.46
C GLU A 33 10.60 -8.69 2.02
N LYS A 34 11.64 -7.91 1.68
CA LYS A 34 12.32 -7.98 0.38
C LYS A 34 12.89 -9.36 0.14
N ASN A 35 13.61 -9.92 1.13
CA ASN A 35 14.20 -11.25 1.03
C ASN A 35 13.14 -12.34 0.88
N ARG A 36 12.05 -12.27 1.65
CA ARG A 36 10.93 -13.21 1.52
C ARG A 36 10.29 -13.15 0.13
N ARG A 37 10.12 -11.95 -0.44
CA ARG A 37 9.56 -11.75 -1.79
C ARG A 37 10.53 -12.04 -2.91
N ALA A 38 11.84 -12.11 -2.63
CA ALA A 38 12.84 -12.48 -3.63
C ALA A 38 12.78 -13.97 -3.99
N THR A 39 12.29 -14.82 -3.08
CA THR A 39 12.30 -16.29 -3.23
C THR A 39 11.67 -16.78 -4.55
N PRO A 40 10.48 -16.32 -4.98
CA PRO A 40 9.90 -16.76 -6.26
C PRO A 40 10.77 -16.38 -7.46
N TYR A 41 11.37 -15.19 -7.49
CA TYR A 41 12.23 -14.76 -8.60
C TYR A 41 13.52 -15.59 -8.70
N VAL A 42 14.10 -15.97 -7.56
CA VAL A 42 15.25 -16.89 -7.53
C VAL A 42 14.85 -18.28 -8.00
N ALA A 43 13.65 -18.76 -7.65
CA ALA A 43 13.13 -20.04 -8.14
C ALA A 43 12.87 -20.02 -9.65
N GLU A 44 12.30 -18.92 -10.18
CA GLU A 44 12.15 -18.71 -11.63
C GLU A 44 13.51 -18.73 -12.35
N ALA A 45 14.52 -18.07 -11.80
CA ALA A 45 15.87 -18.07 -12.38
C ALA A 45 16.49 -19.48 -12.43
N ARG A 46 16.30 -20.28 -11.38
CA ARG A 46 16.75 -21.69 -11.35
C ARG A 46 16.01 -22.54 -12.39
N ALA A 47 14.70 -22.34 -12.53
CA ALA A 47 13.91 -23.04 -13.55
C ALA A 47 14.34 -22.65 -14.97
N LEU A 48 14.63 -21.36 -15.21
CA LEU A 48 15.17 -20.88 -16.47
C LEU A 48 16.55 -21.49 -16.75
N GLN A 49 17.43 -21.52 -15.75
CA GLN A 49 18.77 -22.11 -15.86
C GLN A 49 18.69 -23.59 -16.27
N GLU A 50 17.88 -24.39 -15.58
CA GLU A 50 17.68 -25.81 -15.88
C GLU A 50 17.17 -26.01 -17.32
N ALA A 51 16.20 -25.22 -17.75
CA ALA A 51 15.67 -25.31 -19.11
C ALA A 51 16.72 -24.89 -20.17
N ALA A 52 17.40 -23.77 -19.95
CA ALA A 52 18.41 -23.21 -20.85
C ALA A 52 19.67 -24.08 -20.95
N SER A 53 20.00 -24.86 -19.92
CA SER A 53 21.18 -25.74 -19.91
C SER A 53 21.09 -26.89 -20.92
N ARG A 54 19.93 -27.10 -21.56
CA ARG A 54 19.74 -28.05 -22.66
C ARG A 54 20.23 -27.52 -24.01
N ALA A 55 20.42 -26.21 -24.14
CA ALA A 55 20.96 -25.57 -25.33
C ALA A 55 22.47 -25.82 -25.41
N ARG A 56 22.99 -26.12 -26.60
CA ARG A 56 24.44 -26.26 -26.83
C ARG A 56 25.05 -24.93 -27.26
N THR A 57 24.25 -24.10 -27.92
CA THR A 57 24.60 -22.75 -28.37
C THR A 57 23.50 -21.78 -27.99
N PRO A 58 23.79 -20.46 -27.90
CA PRO A 58 22.77 -19.46 -27.62
C PRO A 58 21.59 -19.48 -28.61
N ALA A 59 21.83 -19.78 -29.88
CA ALA A 59 20.78 -19.89 -30.89
C ALA A 59 19.77 -21.03 -30.58
N ASP A 60 20.23 -22.12 -29.94
CA ASP A 60 19.37 -23.24 -29.59
C ASP A 60 18.29 -22.85 -28.57
N LEU A 61 18.49 -21.77 -27.80
CA LEU A 61 17.49 -21.26 -26.84
C LEU A 61 16.15 -20.93 -27.51
N LEU A 62 16.17 -20.50 -28.78
CA LEU A 62 14.95 -20.19 -29.56
C LEU A 62 14.08 -21.43 -29.83
N SER A 63 14.66 -22.63 -29.75
CA SER A 63 13.95 -23.89 -29.96
C SER A 63 13.33 -24.46 -28.68
N ILE A 64 13.71 -23.93 -27.51
CA ILE A 64 13.23 -24.42 -26.21
C ILE A 64 11.87 -23.79 -25.92
N ARG A 65 10.82 -24.61 -25.94
CA ARG A 65 9.46 -24.15 -25.62
C ARG A 65 9.35 -23.80 -24.14
N GLY A 66 8.61 -22.71 -23.85
CA GLY A 66 8.27 -22.32 -22.48
C GLY A 66 9.28 -21.39 -21.79
N ILE A 67 10.40 -21.04 -22.42
CA ILE A 67 11.39 -20.09 -21.84
C ILE A 67 11.32 -18.67 -22.43
N GLU A 68 10.41 -18.41 -23.39
CA GLU A 68 10.31 -17.13 -24.10
C GLU A 68 10.17 -15.93 -23.14
N SER A 69 9.32 -16.05 -22.12
CA SER A 69 9.20 -15.00 -21.09
C SER A 69 10.52 -14.74 -20.37
N GLY A 70 11.30 -15.78 -20.09
CA GLY A 70 12.61 -15.66 -19.46
C GLY A 70 13.63 -14.96 -20.38
N LEU A 71 13.62 -15.28 -21.68
CA LEU A 71 14.45 -14.62 -22.68
C LEU A 71 14.09 -13.14 -22.83
N LEU A 72 12.80 -12.81 -22.89
CA LEU A 72 12.34 -11.42 -22.97
C LEU A 72 12.71 -10.61 -21.73
N THR A 73 12.56 -11.19 -20.53
CA THR A 73 13.01 -10.55 -19.29
C THR A 73 14.53 -10.34 -19.30
N ALA A 74 15.32 -11.33 -19.69
CA ALA A 74 16.78 -11.18 -19.81
C ALA A 74 17.22 -10.18 -20.90
N ALA A 75 16.38 -9.96 -21.91
CA ALA A 75 16.59 -8.91 -22.92
C ALA A 75 16.32 -7.50 -22.37
N GLY A 76 15.98 -7.36 -21.08
CA GLY A 76 15.74 -6.08 -20.42
C GLY A 76 14.29 -5.59 -20.50
N LEU A 77 13.37 -6.41 -21.00
CA LEU A 77 11.97 -6.02 -21.13
C LEU A 77 11.19 -6.30 -19.84
N SER A 78 10.66 -5.24 -19.22
CA SER A 78 9.76 -5.36 -18.07
C SER A 78 8.35 -5.81 -18.51
N ASP A 79 7.59 -6.38 -17.57
CA ASP A 79 6.19 -6.75 -17.81
C ASP A 79 5.34 -5.58 -18.34
N LYS A 80 5.65 -4.35 -17.90
CA LYS A 80 4.99 -3.12 -18.39
C LYS A 80 5.35 -2.81 -19.84
N ALA A 81 6.63 -2.96 -20.21
CA ALA A 81 7.08 -2.71 -21.58
C ALA A 81 6.48 -3.72 -22.56
N LEU A 82 6.35 -5.00 -22.15
CA LEU A 82 5.83 -6.08 -23.00
C LEU A 82 4.41 -5.87 -23.52
N VAL A 83 3.60 -5.07 -22.83
CA VAL A 83 2.22 -4.72 -23.24
C VAL A 83 2.23 -3.76 -24.44
N HIS A 84 3.32 -3.03 -24.67
CA HIS A 84 3.44 -2.03 -25.74
C HIS A 84 4.17 -2.55 -26.98
N LEU A 85 4.65 -3.80 -26.97
CA LEU A 85 5.50 -4.37 -28.02
C LEU A 85 4.75 -5.38 -28.88
N GLN A 86 4.96 -5.30 -30.18
CA GLN A 86 4.48 -6.28 -31.15
C GLN A 86 5.30 -7.59 -31.08
N PRO A 87 4.78 -8.70 -31.62
CA PRO A 87 5.53 -9.96 -31.68
C PRO A 87 6.90 -9.83 -32.37
N GLU A 88 7.02 -8.96 -33.36
CA GLU A 88 8.24 -8.66 -34.10
C GLU A 88 9.30 -8.03 -33.19
N ASP A 89 8.92 -7.00 -32.42
CA ASP A 89 9.81 -6.30 -31.48
C ASP A 89 10.34 -7.26 -30.40
N LYS A 90 9.47 -8.16 -29.93
CA LYS A 90 9.84 -9.19 -28.94
C LYS A 90 10.88 -10.16 -29.50
N ARG A 91 10.69 -10.62 -30.74
CA ARG A 91 11.66 -11.48 -31.42
C ARG A 91 12.99 -10.76 -31.67
N GLU A 92 12.93 -9.48 -32.04
CA GLU A 92 14.13 -8.66 -32.23
C GLU A 92 14.89 -8.48 -30.91
N ALA A 93 14.20 -8.20 -29.81
CA ALA A 93 14.82 -8.07 -28.49
C ALA A 93 15.57 -9.35 -28.06
N ILE A 94 14.97 -10.53 -28.24
CA ILE A 94 15.64 -11.81 -27.97
C ILE A 94 16.84 -12.01 -28.90
N THR A 95 16.70 -11.68 -30.18
CA THR A 95 17.79 -11.79 -31.15
C THR A 95 18.97 -10.90 -30.76
N ASN A 96 18.70 -9.67 -30.31
CA ASN A 96 19.71 -8.73 -29.83
C ASN A 96 20.34 -9.20 -28.51
N LEU A 97 19.56 -9.80 -27.60
CA LEU A 97 20.10 -10.45 -26.40
C LEU A 97 21.12 -11.53 -26.77
N ILE A 98 20.75 -12.42 -27.69
CA ILE A 98 21.59 -13.52 -28.15
C ILE A 98 22.88 -12.97 -28.75
N LYS A 99 22.78 -12.14 -29.79
CA LYS A 99 23.94 -11.67 -30.56
C LYS A 99 24.91 -10.82 -29.75
N ASN A 100 24.39 -9.95 -28.89
CA ASN A 100 25.22 -8.94 -28.23
C ASN A 100 25.76 -9.38 -26.88
N PHE A 101 25.16 -10.41 -26.27
CA PHE A 101 25.51 -10.81 -24.90
C PHE A 101 25.70 -12.31 -24.73
N LEU A 102 24.80 -13.14 -25.25
CA LEU A 102 24.90 -14.59 -25.06
C LEU A 102 25.98 -15.22 -25.96
N ASP A 103 26.06 -14.81 -27.23
CA ASP A 103 27.11 -15.26 -28.15
C ASP A 103 28.51 -14.85 -27.65
N PRO A 104 28.76 -13.58 -27.24
CA PRO A 104 30.05 -13.19 -26.66
C PRO A 104 30.42 -13.88 -25.34
N ALA A 105 29.43 -14.37 -24.58
CA ALA A 105 29.67 -15.07 -23.32
C ALA A 105 30.20 -16.52 -23.51
N GLY A 106 30.15 -17.05 -24.74
CA GLY A 106 30.68 -18.38 -25.06
C GLY A 106 30.09 -19.48 -24.19
N GLU A 107 30.94 -20.30 -23.57
CA GLU A 107 30.52 -21.40 -22.69
C GLU A 107 29.68 -20.95 -21.48
N LYS A 108 29.74 -19.67 -21.12
CA LYS A 108 29.00 -19.08 -19.99
C LYS A 108 27.66 -18.46 -20.39
N PHE A 109 27.17 -18.67 -21.61
CA PHE A 109 25.96 -18.00 -22.09
C PHE A 109 24.71 -18.27 -21.22
N VAL A 110 24.61 -19.46 -20.59
CA VAL A 110 23.51 -19.77 -19.67
C VAL A 110 23.63 -18.95 -18.38
N GLU A 111 24.84 -18.77 -17.86
CA GLU A 111 25.10 -17.92 -16.69
C GLU A 111 24.78 -16.45 -17.00
N GLU A 112 25.24 -15.95 -18.16
CA GLU A 112 24.95 -14.58 -18.63
C GLU A 112 23.44 -14.35 -18.78
N LEU A 113 22.70 -15.33 -19.34
CA LEU A 113 21.24 -15.29 -19.45
C LEU A 113 20.58 -15.14 -18.07
N VAL A 114 20.99 -15.96 -17.10
CA VAL A 114 20.43 -15.97 -15.75
C VAL A 114 20.75 -14.68 -14.99
N PHE A 115 21.97 -14.15 -15.12
CA PHE A 115 22.35 -12.88 -14.49
C PHE A 115 21.54 -11.71 -15.02
N ARG A 116 21.35 -11.62 -16.34
CA ARG A 116 20.50 -10.59 -16.95
C ARG A 116 19.04 -10.71 -16.53
N PHE A 117 18.52 -11.94 -16.53
CA PHE A 117 17.18 -12.22 -16.04
C PHE A 117 17.00 -11.70 -14.61
N LEU A 118 17.90 -12.07 -13.69
CA LEU A 118 17.85 -11.64 -12.29
C LEU A 118 18.02 -10.14 -12.11
N LEU A 119 18.87 -9.49 -12.92
CA LEU A 119 19.08 -8.05 -12.89
C LEU A 119 17.78 -7.29 -13.22
N THR A 120 17.07 -7.71 -14.27
CA THR A 120 15.77 -7.14 -14.66
C THR A 120 14.68 -7.46 -13.64
N ARG A 121 14.65 -8.69 -13.09
CA ARG A 121 13.75 -9.04 -11.97
C ARG A 121 14.05 -8.25 -10.70
N GLY A 122 15.30 -7.81 -10.50
CA GLY A 122 15.70 -6.93 -9.41
C GLY A 122 14.94 -5.60 -9.40
N ASP A 123 14.76 -4.98 -10.57
CA ASP A 123 13.94 -3.76 -10.69
C ASP A 123 12.44 -4.04 -10.49
N THR A 124 11.95 -5.19 -10.97
CA THR A 124 10.56 -5.63 -10.73
C THR A 124 10.28 -5.80 -9.23
N LEU A 125 11.18 -6.48 -8.52
CA LEU A 125 11.11 -6.62 -7.06
C LEU A 125 11.18 -5.25 -6.38
N GLY A 126 12.12 -4.39 -6.79
CA GLY A 126 12.25 -3.02 -6.28
C GLY A 126 10.96 -2.21 -6.44
N GLY A 127 10.34 -2.27 -7.63
CA GLY A 127 9.04 -1.66 -7.90
C GLY A 127 7.93 -2.19 -7.01
N SER A 128 7.87 -3.50 -6.79
CA SER A 128 6.89 -4.10 -5.87
C SER A 128 7.09 -3.66 -4.42
N MET A 129 8.35 -3.46 -4.00
CA MET A 129 8.69 -3.02 -2.64
C MET A 129 8.33 -1.56 -2.38
N ARG A 130 8.22 -0.70 -3.40
CA ARG A 130 7.74 0.68 -3.19
C ARG A 130 6.29 0.73 -2.68
N ASN A 131 5.47 -0.25 -3.06
CA ASN A 131 4.07 -0.34 -2.63
C ASN A 131 3.89 -1.08 -1.29
N ILE A 132 4.90 -1.83 -0.85
CA ILE A 132 4.75 -2.69 0.32
C ILE A 132 4.60 -1.91 1.62
N GLY A 133 5.22 -0.73 1.72
CA GLY A 133 5.09 0.14 2.90
C GLY A 133 3.63 0.50 3.14
N GLY A 134 2.90 0.87 2.09
CA GLY A 134 1.46 1.14 2.17
C GLY A 134 0.65 -0.08 2.61
N VAL A 135 0.94 -1.26 2.06
CA VAL A 135 0.27 -2.52 2.43
C VAL A 135 0.53 -2.90 3.89
N LEU A 136 1.77 -2.83 4.36
CA LEU A 136 2.13 -3.12 5.75
C LEU A 136 1.50 -2.10 6.70
N ALA A 137 1.44 -0.83 6.30
CA ALA A 137 0.79 0.20 7.09
C ALA A 137 -0.72 -0.03 7.22
N GLN A 138 -1.39 -0.35 6.11
CA GLN A 138 -2.82 -0.69 6.12
C GLN A 138 -3.07 -1.89 7.04
N ARG A 139 -2.24 -2.92 6.98
CA ARG A 139 -2.34 -4.10 7.85
C ARG A 139 -2.21 -3.73 9.33
N LYS A 140 -1.18 -2.96 9.67
CA LYS A 140 -0.92 -2.53 11.05
C LYS A 140 -2.09 -1.73 11.62
N LEU A 141 -2.62 -0.77 10.85
CA LEU A 141 -3.77 0.02 11.26
C LEU A 141 -5.06 -0.82 11.34
N THR A 142 -5.30 -1.68 10.35
CA THR A 142 -6.44 -2.61 10.35
C THR A 142 -6.43 -3.46 11.61
N ARG A 143 -5.27 -4.05 11.95
CA ARG A 143 -5.14 -4.88 13.15
C ARG A 143 -5.45 -4.10 14.42
N ALA A 144 -4.99 -2.85 14.52
CA ALA A 144 -5.29 -1.98 15.67
C ALA A 144 -6.79 -1.62 15.78
N ILE A 145 -7.47 -1.38 14.66
CA ILE A 145 -8.92 -1.14 14.62
C ILE A 145 -9.67 -2.39 15.05
N VAL A 146 -9.35 -3.56 14.48
CA VAL A 146 -10.03 -4.80 14.84
C VAL A 146 -9.80 -5.13 16.32
N SER A 147 -8.58 -5.03 16.83
CA SER A 147 -8.30 -5.24 18.26
C SER A 147 -9.07 -4.27 19.16
N THR A 148 -9.24 -3.02 18.72
CA THR A 148 -10.08 -2.03 19.42
C THR A 148 -11.53 -2.50 19.50
N LEU A 149 -12.11 -2.96 18.38
CA LEU A 149 -13.48 -3.48 18.32
C LEU A 149 -13.66 -4.70 19.21
N THR A 150 -12.71 -5.65 19.15
CA THR A 150 -12.72 -6.87 19.97
C THR A 150 -12.68 -6.55 21.46
N ILE A 151 -11.78 -5.66 21.91
CA ILE A 151 -11.71 -5.26 23.33
C ILE A 151 -13.00 -4.55 23.79
N ALA A 152 -13.65 -3.80 22.90
CA ALA A 152 -14.93 -3.14 23.18
C ALA A 152 -16.14 -4.09 23.15
N GLY A 153 -15.96 -5.37 22.78
CA GLY A 153 -17.06 -6.32 22.61
C GLY A 153 -17.95 -6.00 21.40
N ILE A 154 -17.44 -5.21 20.44
CA ILE A 154 -18.20 -4.80 19.25
C ILE A 154 -17.96 -5.82 18.14
N ARG A 155 -19.04 -6.47 17.69
CA ARG A 155 -19.02 -7.36 16.54
C ARG A 155 -18.82 -6.56 15.26
N TYR A 156 -18.09 -7.14 14.31
CA TYR A 156 -17.86 -6.52 13.00
C TYR A 156 -18.01 -7.52 11.85
N ARG A 157 -18.12 -6.96 10.65
CA ARG A 157 -18.02 -7.65 9.36
C ARG A 157 -16.81 -7.11 8.63
N TRP A 158 -16.21 -7.90 7.75
CA TRP A 158 -15.10 -7.45 6.93
C TRP A 158 -15.29 -7.83 5.47
N GLN A 159 -14.74 -7.00 4.58
CA GLN A 159 -14.80 -7.21 3.14
C GLN A 159 -13.49 -7.79 2.64
N HIS A 160 -13.56 -8.94 1.97
CA HIS A 160 -12.38 -9.53 1.34
C HIS A 160 -11.96 -8.75 0.08
N ALA A 161 -10.65 -8.49 -0.07
CA ALA A 161 -10.09 -7.59 -1.06
C ALA A 161 -10.29 -8.06 -2.51
N LYS A 162 -10.25 -9.39 -2.76
CA LYS A 162 -10.42 -9.95 -4.11
C LYS A 162 -11.89 -10.17 -4.46
N THR A 163 -12.59 -11.00 -3.69
CA THR A 163 -14.00 -11.38 -3.92
C THR A 163 -15.00 -10.25 -3.67
N ARG A 164 -14.62 -9.21 -2.92
CA ARG A 164 -15.49 -8.10 -2.48
C ARG A 164 -16.69 -8.53 -1.63
N GLN A 165 -16.71 -9.78 -1.17
CA GLN A 165 -17.75 -10.30 -0.29
C GLN A 165 -17.55 -9.81 1.13
N TRP A 166 -18.66 -9.50 1.80
CA TRP A 166 -18.72 -9.19 3.22
C TRP A 166 -18.99 -10.45 4.02
N VAL A 167 -18.14 -10.72 5.00
CA VAL A 167 -18.24 -11.88 5.89
C VAL A 167 -18.23 -11.41 7.34
N ASP A 168 -18.95 -12.13 8.19
CA ASP A 168 -19.00 -11.83 9.61
C ASP A 168 -17.68 -12.22 10.29
N MET A 169 -17.33 -11.54 11.38
CA MET A 169 -16.15 -11.91 12.16
C MET A 169 -16.29 -13.32 12.75
N THR A 170 -15.18 -14.02 12.79
CA THR A 170 -14.97 -15.32 13.44
C THR A 170 -14.24 -15.13 14.77
N ASP A 171 -14.25 -16.14 15.64
CA ASP A 171 -13.51 -16.10 16.90
C ASP A 171 -11.99 -16.10 16.66
N ASP A 172 -11.54 -16.78 15.60
CA ASP A 172 -10.19 -16.65 15.07
C ASP A 172 -10.19 -15.65 13.91
N ASP A 173 -9.74 -14.42 14.19
CA ASP A 173 -9.57 -13.35 13.21
C ASP A 173 -8.09 -13.13 12.83
N SER A 174 -7.24 -14.12 13.12
CA SER A 174 -5.81 -14.03 12.86
C SER A 174 -5.54 -13.78 11.38
N GLU A 175 -4.67 -12.80 11.09
CA GLU A 175 -4.21 -12.49 9.74
C GLU A 175 -5.29 -12.02 8.74
N ILE A 176 -6.53 -11.71 9.16
CA ILE A 176 -7.56 -11.21 8.22
C ILE A 176 -7.09 -9.94 7.50
N GLU A 177 -6.23 -9.12 8.12
CA GLU A 177 -5.66 -7.91 7.52
C GLU A 177 -4.84 -8.16 6.25
N PHE A 178 -4.42 -9.40 5.99
CA PHE A 178 -3.73 -9.76 4.74
C PHE A 178 -4.65 -9.71 3.52
N SER A 179 -5.94 -9.92 3.73
CA SER A 179 -6.95 -9.99 2.67
C SER A 179 -8.11 -9.01 2.87
N LEU A 180 -8.10 -8.22 3.94
CA LEU A 180 -9.13 -7.23 4.24
C LEU A 180 -9.02 -5.98 3.36
N ARG A 181 -10.17 -5.49 2.91
CA ARG A 181 -10.29 -4.20 2.21
C ARG A 181 -11.31 -3.25 2.83
N GLY A 182 -12.22 -3.75 3.67
CA GLY A 182 -13.15 -2.92 4.42
C GLY A 182 -13.57 -3.58 5.72
N LEU A 183 -14.02 -2.76 6.67
CA LEU A 183 -14.56 -3.16 7.96
C LEU A 183 -15.92 -2.50 8.13
N SER A 184 -16.85 -3.18 8.78
CA SER A 184 -18.13 -2.60 9.16
C SER A 184 -18.54 -3.05 10.54
N TRP A 185 -19.01 -2.12 11.36
CA TRP A 185 -19.44 -2.35 12.73
C TRP A 185 -20.59 -1.40 13.08
N GLU A 186 -21.12 -1.52 14.29
CA GLU A 186 -22.10 -0.58 14.82
C GLU A 186 -21.47 0.26 15.93
N SER A 187 -21.73 1.57 15.92
CA SER A 187 -21.31 2.53 16.93
C SER A 187 -22.53 3.34 17.34
N GLU A 188 -22.92 3.24 18.61
CA GLU A 188 -24.09 3.92 19.19
C GLU A 188 -25.40 3.73 18.38
N GLY A 189 -25.68 2.49 17.97
CA GLY A 189 -26.89 2.18 17.20
C GLY A 189 -26.85 2.60 15.72
N LYS A 190 -25.71 3.10 15.24
CA LYS A 190 -25.53 3.53 13.85
C LYS A 190 -24.46 2.70 13.14
N PRO A 191 -24.67 2.33 11.87
CA PRO A 191 -23.68 1.58 11.13
C PRO A 191 -22.45 2.43 10.81
N ARG A 192 -21.29 1.81 10.85
CA ARG A 192 -20.02 2.36 10.40
C ARG A 192 -19.44 1.41 9.38
N THR A 193 -19.00 1.96 8.25
CA THR A 193 -18.30 1.18 7.22
C THR A 193 -17.03 1.90 6.81
N LEU A 194 -15.88 1.28 7.09
CA LEU A 194 -14.56 1.73 6.67
C LEU A 194 -14.17 1.01 5.37
N ILE A 195 -13.75 1.75 4.35
CA ILE A 195 -13.20 1.21 3.10
C ILE A 195 -11.81 1.79 2.85
N TYR A 196 -10.85 0.92 2.55
CA TYR A 196 -9.50 1.32 2.14
C TYR A 196 -9.39 1.55 0.63
N ASN A 197 -8.52 2.52 0.27
CA ASN A 197 -8.12 2.86 -1.11
C ASN A 197 -9.31 3.02 -2.06
N LEU A 198 -10.29 3.85 -1.67
CA LEU A 198 -11.52 4.05 -2.42
C LEU A 198 -11.36 5.22 -3.40
N SER A 199 -11.74 5.01 -4.66
CA SER A 199 -11.97 6.12 -5.58
C SER A 199 -13.27 6.82 -5.20
N VAL A 200 -13.16 8.00 -4.59
CA VAL A 200 -14.32 8.77 -4.12
C VAL A 200 -14.92 9.56 -5.29
N PRO A 201 -16.16 9.26 -5.73
CA PRO A 201 -16.73 9.86 -6.94
C PRO A 201 -16.78 11.39 -6.93
N LEU A 202 -17.05 11.97 -5.76
CA LEU A 202 -17.16 13.42 -5.60
C LEU A 202 -15.80 14.12 -5.80
N VAL A 203 -14.72 13.53 -5.29
CA VAL A 203 -13.34 14.06 -5.35
C VAL A 203 -12.64 13.65 -6.65
N LYS A 204 -13.12 12.58 -7.31
CA LYS A 204 -12.51 11.96 -8.50
C LYS A 204 -11.05 11.55 -8.28
N ASN A 205 -10.73 11.13 -7.07
CA ASN A 205 -9.40 10.65 -6.70
C ASN A 205 -9.51 9.46 -5.73
N ASN A 206 -8.43 8.70 -5.60
CA ASN A 206 -8.31 7.68 -4.56
C ASN A 206 -8.04 8.34 -3.20
N ILE A 207 -8.66 7.81 -2.15
CA ILE A 207 -8.42 8.20 -0.76
C ILE A 207 -8.12 6.93 0.04
N ASP A 208 -7.05 6.97 0.84
CA ASP A 208 -6.49 5.80 1.53
C ASP A 208 -7.51 5.21 2.53
N LEU A 209 -8.24 6.05 3.28
CA LEU A 209 -9.29 5.64 4.22
C LEU A 209 -10.57 6.46 4.06
N CYS A 210 -11.71 5.78 3.94
CA CYS A 210 -13.03 6.39 3.92
C CYS A 210 -13.95 5.70 4.94
N LEU A 211 -14.43 6.44 5.94
CA LEU A 211 -15.42 5.99 6.93
C LEU A 211 -16.79 6.56 6.61
N PHE A 212 -17.80 5.70 6.60
CA PHE A 212 -19.18 6.01 6.25
C PHE A 212 -20.15 5.75 7.41
N ASP A 213 -21.27 6.48 7.46
CA ASP A 213 -22.41 6.26 8.36
C ASP A 213 -23.48 5.32 7.77
N LEU A 214 -23.07 4.43 6.86
CA LEU A 214 -23.94 3.49 6.16
C LEU A 214 -23.49 2.05 6.42
N SER A 215 -24.44 1.12 6.38
CA SER A 215 -24.15 -0.30 6.31
C SER A 215 -23.51 -0.67 4.96
N PRO A 216 -22.89 -1.86 4.84
CA PRO A 216 -22.32 -2.33 3.58
C PRO A 216 -23.28 -2.30 2.39
N ASP A 217 -24.53 -2.71 2.61
CA ASP A 217 -25.55 -2.85 1.57
C ASP A 217 -26.05 -1.47 1.09
N GLU A 218 -26.29 -0.54 2.01
CA GLU A 218 -26.64 0.86 1.71
C GLU A 218 -25.51 1.57 0.98
N LEU A 219 -24.26 1.35 1.41
CA LEU A 219 -23.08 1.93 0.78
C LEU A 219 -22.93 1.45 -0.68
N GLN A 220 -23.20 0.17 -0.94
CA GLN A 220 -23.20 -0.39 -2.29
C GLN A 220 -24.35 0.18 -3.14
N ALA A 221 -25.56 0.31 -2.58
CA ALA A 221 -26.72 0.87 -3.25
C ALA A 221 -26.50 2.32 -3.70
N THR A 222 -25.88 3.14 -2.84
CA THR A 222 -25.54 4.54 -3.17
C THR A 222 -24.33 4.68 -4.10
N ARG A 223 -23.58 3.59 -4.34
CA ARG A 223 -22.32 3.58 -5.11
C ARG A 223 -21.35 4.66 -4.64
N TYR A 224 -21.25 4.87 -3.32
CA TYR A 224 -20.39 5.88 -2.71
C TYR A 224 -20.71 7.34 -3.11
N LYS A 225 -21.91 7.64 -3.63
CA LYS A 225 -22.27 8.99 -4.09
C LYS A 225 -22.91 9.86 -3.01
N SER A 226 -23.33 9.27 -1.88
CA SER A 226 -23.97 10.02 -0.80
C SER A 226 -22.93 10.85 -0.03
N ALA A 227 -22.76 12.12 -0.39
CA ALA A 227 -21.73 12.97 0.23
C ALA A 227 -21.89 13.10 1.75
N ARG A 228 -23.13 13.19 2.24
CA ARG A 228 -23.42 13.31 3.68
C ARG A 228 -23.03 12.07 4.48
N SER A 229 -22.90 10.92 3.82
CA SER A 229 -22.55 9.69 4.52
C SER A 229 -21.09 9.58 4.92
N TYR A 230 -20.22 10.40 4.34
CA TYR A 230 -18.80 10.39 4.67
C TYR A 230 -18.57 11.02 6.04
N ILE A 231 -18.19 10.23 7.05
CA ILE A 231 -17.92 10.74 8.40
C ILE A 231 -16.46 11.19 8.51
N ALA A 232 -15.53 10.38 8.00
CA ALA A 232 -14.11 10.66 8.07
C ALA A 232 -13.36 10.21 6.81
N LEU A 233 -12.35 10.99 6.41
CA LEU A 233 -11.49 10.75 5.26
C LEU A 233 -10.04 10.96 5.70
N GLY A 234 -9.15 10.04 5.35
CA GLY A 234 -7.76 10.14 5.79
C GLY A 234 -6.75 9.57 4.82
N GLU A 235 -5.54 10.08 4.96
CA GLU A 235 -4.36 9.64 4.23
C GLU A 235 -3.46 8.79 5.14
N LEU A 236 -2.91 7.70 4.59
CA LEU A 236 -2.06 6.75 5.30
C LEU A 236 -0.76 6.53 4.53
N LYS A 237 0.35 7.01 5.09
CA LYS A 237 1.67 6.90 4.47
C LYS A 237 2.55 5.91 5.23
N GLY A 238 2.80 4.76 4.62
CA GLY A 238 3.56 3.65 5.21
C GLY A 238 5.06 3.61 4.92
N GLY A 239 5.59 4.58 4.16
CA GLY A 239 7.03 4.66 3.88
C GLY A 239 7.81 5.02 5.14
N ILE A 240 8.87 4.27 5.44
CA ILE A 240 9.74 4.52 6.62
C ILE A 240 10.93 5.44 6.31
N ASP A 241 11.23 5.66 5.03
CA ASP A 241 12.38 6.47 4.62
C ASP A 241 12.15 7.96 4.94
N PRO A 242 12.95 8.58 5.83
CA PRO A 242 12.85 9.99 6.15
C PRO A 242 13.02 10.91 4.94
N ALA A 243 13.82 10.49 3.95
CA ALA A 243 14.07 11.30 2.75
C ALA A 243 12.80 11.51 1.91
N GLY A 244 11.84 10.58 1.97
CA GLY A 244 10.56 10.68 1.30
C GLY A 244 9.45 11.34 2.12
N ALA A 245 9.66 11.59 3.41
CA ALA A 245 8.61 11.98 4.36
C ALA A 245 7.92 13.30 3.95
N ASP A 246 8.69 14.35 3.67
CA ASP A 246 8.17 15.67 3.33
C ASP A 246 7.40 15.66 1.99
N GLU A 247 7.88 14.90 1.00
CA GLU A 247 7.21 14.73 -0.31
C GLU A 247 5.89 13.96 -0.19
N HIS A 248 5.89 12.89 0.62
CA HIS A 248 4.67 12.14 0.92
C HIS A 248 3.65 12.98 1.68
N TRP A 249 4.10 13.84 2.60
CA TRP A 249 3.25 14.80 3.30
C TRP A 249 2.66 15.85 2.37
N LYS A 250 3.46 16.50 1.52
CA LYS A 250 2.96 17.48 0.54
C LYS A 250 1.85 16.89 -0.33
N THR A 251 2.05 15.65 -0.78
CA THR A 251 1.07 14.92 -1.59
C THR A 251 -0.21 14.64 -0.79
N ALA A 252 -0.08 14.15 0.44
CA ALA A 252 -1.22 13.88 1.32
C ALA A 252 -2.00 15.17 1.66
N ARG A 253 -1.29 16.24 2.00
CA ARG A 253 -1.86 17.55 2.31
C ARG A 253 -2.67 18.09 1.13
N ALA A 254 -2.12 18.04 -0.08
CA ALA A 254 -2.84 18.46 -1.28
C ALA A 254 -4.10 17.61 -1.55
N ALA A 255 -4.07 16.31 -1.23
CA ALA A 255 -5.25 15.45 -1.31
C ALA A 255 -6.31 15.84 -0.27
N LEU A 256 -5.91 16.06 0.99
CA LEU A 256 -6.80 16.51 2.08
C LEU A 256 -7.41 17.89 1.81
N ASP A 257 -6.63 18.83 1.26
CA ASP A 257 -7.13 20.14 0.86
C ASP A 257 -8.21 20.02 -0.23
N ARG A 258 -7.98 19.18 -1.25
CA ARG A 258 -8.97 18.91 -2.31
C ARG A 258 -10.24 18.28 -1.75
N ILE A 259 -10.12 17.35 -0.81
CA ILE A 259 -11.27 16.76 -0.13
C ILE A 259 -12.07 17.85 0.56
N ARG A 260 -11.42 18.70 1.37
CA ARG A 260 -12.07 19.78 2.10
C ARG A 260 -12.84 20.71 1.17
N GLU A 261 -12.23 21.17 0.10
CA GLU A 261 -12.84 22.07 -0.89
C GLU A 261 -14.07 21.44 -1.56
N VAL A 262 -13.93 20.19 -2.01
CA VAL A 262 -15.00 19.47 -2.71
C VAL A 262 -16.20 19.21 -1.80
N PHE A 263 -15.97 18.82 -0.54
CA PHE A 263 -17.06 18.58 0.41
C PHE A 263 -17.72 19.86 0.90
N ALA A 264 -16.97 20.96 1.02
CA ALA A 264 -17.54 22.27 1.33
C ALA A 264 -18.57 22.73 0.28
N ASN A 265 -18.34 22.44 -1.00
CA ASN A 265 -19.27 22.76 -2.10
C ASN A 265 -20.63 22.04 -2.01
N VAL A 266 -20.71 20.95 -1.25
CA VAL A 266 -21.97 20.21 -0.97
C VAL A 266 -22.44 20.39 0.47
N SER A 267 -21.93 21.42 1.15
CA SER A 267 -22.27 21.78 2.53
C SER A 267 -22.09 20.62 3.52
N HIS A 268 -21.03 19.83 3.32
CA HIS A 268 -20.65 18.75 4.23
C HIS A 268 -19.18 18.90 4.66
N SER A 269 -18.84 18.42 5.85
CA SER A 269 -17.49 18.54 6.38
C SER A 269 -17.11 17.26 7.13
N PRO A 270 -16.59 16.24 6.41
CA PRO A 270 -16.08 15.03 7.04
C PRO A 270 -14.85 15.36 7.89
N TYR A 271 -14.61 14.59 8.95
CA TYR A 271 -13.37 14.65 9.70
C TYR A 271 -12.18 14.28 8.81
N LEU A 272 -11.12 15.05 8.87
CA LEU A 272 -9.90 14.82 8.10
C LEU A 272 -8.78 14.36 9.04
N PHE A 273 -8.04 13.34 8.64
CA PHE A 273 -6.92 12.84 9.46
C PHE A 273 -5.73 12.34 8.63
N PHE A 274 -4.57 12.30 9.27
CA PHE A 274 -3.32 11.85 8.65
C PHE A 274 -2.58 10.85 9.54
N ILE A 275 -2.13 9.73 8.97
CA ILE A 275 -1.31 8.75 9.68
C ILE A 275 -0.05 8.48 8.87
N GLY A 276 1.12 8.69 9.46
CA GLY A 276 2.41 8.59 8.78
C GLY A 276 3.40 7.68 9.51
N ALA A 277 4.15 6.87 8.78
CA ALA A 277 5.26 6.06 9.32
C ALA A 277 6.59 6.82 9.38
N ALA A 278 6.85 7.69 8.41
CA ALA A 278 7.96 8.64 8.45
C ALA A 278 7.40 10.05 8.58
N ILE A 279 7.65 10.67 9.73
CA ILE A 279 7.24 12.04 10.06
C ILE A 279 8.46 12.78 10.57
N GLU A 280 8.92 13.74 9.77
CA GLU A 280 10.06 14.60 10.09
C GLU A 280 9.61 15.89 10.81
N LYS A 281 10.54 16.55 11.51
CA LYS A 281 10.25 17.70 12.37
C LYS A 281 9.49 18.84 11.66
N ARG A 282 9.85 19.15 10.41
CA ARG A 282 9.19 20.22 9.64
C ARG A 282 7.72 19.90 9.40
N MET A 283 7.43 18.73 8.82
CA MET A 283 6.06 18.31 8.55
C MET A 283 5.27 18.09 9.84
N ALA A 284 5.90 17.63 10.93
CA ALA A 284 5.24 17.51 12.23
C ALA A 284 4.71 18.86 12.73
N THR A 285 5.48 19.93 12.57
CA THR A 285 5.03 21.30 12.88
C THR A 285 3.86 21.74 12.01
N GLU A 286 3.86 21.43 10.71
CA GLU A 286 2.75 21.74 9.82
C GLU A 286 1.48 20.95 10.17
N ILE A 287 1.60 19.66 10.48
CA ILE A 287 0.50 18.81 10.93
C ILE A 287 -0.09 19.37 12.23
N TRP A 288 0.76 19.72 13.19
CA TRP A 288 0.34 20.32 14.46
C TRP A 288 -0.42 21.64 14.27
N ASP A 289 0.08 22.54 13.44
CA ASP A 289 -0.59 23.80 13.11
C ASP A 289 -1.98 23.56 12.48
N GLN A 290 -2.11 22.56 11.59
CA GLN A 290 -3.42 22.18 11.03
C GLN A 290 -4.37 21.60 12.08
N LEU A 291 -3.87 20.82 13.04
CA LEU A 291 -4.66 20.30 14.17
C LEU A 291 -5.14 21.44 15.07
N GLU A 292 -4.27 22.40 15.38
CA GLU A 292 -4.61 23.55 16.23
C GLU A 292 -5.66 24.47 15.60
N LYS A 293 -5.59 24.64 14.28
CA LYS A 293 -6.55 25.39 13.47
C LYS A 293 -7.85 24.64 13.18
N GLY A 294 -7.93 23.34 13.53
CA GLY A 294 -9.09 22.49 13.23
C GLY A 294 -9.24 22.15 11.74
N VAL A 295 -8.21 22.40 10.93
CA VAL A 295 -8.14 22.01 9.52
C VAL A 295 -7.99 20.50 9.40
N LEU A 296 -7.17 19.93 10.26
CA LEU A 296 -7.05 18.49 10.47
C LEU A 296 -7.72 18.15 11.80
N THR A 297 -8.49 17.06 11.84
CA THR A 297 -9.17 16.61 13.05
C THR A 297 -8.26 15.76 13.93
N ASN A 298 -7.47 14.87 13.32
CA ASN A 298 -6.61 13.95 14.06
C ASN A 298 -5.34 13.60 13.28
N ALA A 299 -4.28 13.19 13.98
CA ALA A 299 -3.08 12.69 13.33
C ALA A 299 -2.33 11.70 14.24
N ALA A 300 -1.60 10.74 13.66
CA ALA A 300 -0.80 9.80 14.44
C ALA A 300 0.48 9.40 13.71
N ASN A 301 1.53 9.15 14.49
CA ASN A 301 2.69 8.40 14.03
C ASN A 301 2.37 6.90 14.04
N LEU A 302 2.46 6.24 12.89
CA LEU A 302 2.18 4.82 12.72
C LEU A 302 3.10 3.91 13.55
N ASN A 303 4.27 4.41 13.94
CA ASN A 303 5.24 3.67 14.74
C ASN A 303 5.05 3.85 16.25
N ASP A 304 4.16 4.74 16.70
CA ASP A 304 3.80 4.89 18.10
C ASP A 304 2.53 4.05 18.42
N PRO A 305 2.64 2.99 19.24
CA PRO A 305 1.49 2.13 19.56
C PRO A 305 0.37 2.85 20.30
N ASN A 306 0.69 3.83 21.15
CA ASN A 306 -0.31 4.56 21.94
C ASN A 306 -1.13 5.50 21.03
N GLN A 307 -0.46 6.18 20.10
CA GLN A 307 -1.13 7.03 19.12
C GLN A 307 -2.03 6.19 18.21
N ILE A 308 -1.57 5.02 17.77
CA ILE A 308 -2.35 4.14 16.91
C ILE A 308 -3.53 3.50 17.63
N ALA A 309 -3.38 3.11 18.90
CA ALA A 309 -4.52 2.68 19.71
C ALA A 309 -5.54 3.81 19.89
N SER A 310 -5.08 5.04 20.18
CA SER A 310 -5.93 6.20 20.41
C SER A 310 -6.72 6.62 19.15
N VAL A 311 -6.07 6.71 17.99
CA VAL A 311 -6.75 7.04 16.73
C VAL A 311 -7.70 5.92 16.29
N SER A 312 -7.34 4.65 16.51
CA SER A 312 -8.22 3.51 16.21
C SER A 312 -9.48 3.54 17.06
N ARG A 313 -9.34 3.83 18.36
CA ARG A 313 -10.48 4.04 19.27
C ARG A 313 -11.36 5.20 18.84
N TRP A 314 -10.76 6.33 18.45
CA TRP A 314 -11.51 7.46 17.92
C TRP A 314 -12.31 7.05 16.67
N LEU A 315 -11.68 6.41 15.68
CA LEU A 315 -12.36 5.95 14.46
C LEU A 315 -13.52 4.99 14.76
N CYS A 316 -13.35 4.06 15.71
CA CYS A 316 -14.40 3.11 16.08
C CYS A 316 -15.61 3.77 16.77
N MET A 317 -15.39 4.93 17.40
CA MET A 317 -16.39 5.62 18.23
C MET A 317 -17.01 6.86 17.57
N LEU A 318 -16.58 7.21 16.36
CA LEU A 318 -17.34 8.11 15.50
C LEU A 318 -18.71 7.49 15.21
#